data_AF-A0A6C0J001-F1
#
_entry.id   AF-A0A6C0J001-F1
#
_cell.length_a   1.000
_cell.length_b   1.000
_cell.length_c   1.000
_cell.angle_alpha   90.00
_cell.angle_beta   90.00
_cell.angle_gamma   90.00
#
_symmetry.space_group_name_H-M   'P 1'
#
loop_
_entity.id
_entity.type
_entity.pdbx_description
1 polymer ?
#
loop_
_entity_poly.entity_id
_entity_poly.type
_entity_poly.pdbx_seq_one_letter_code
_entity_poly.pdbx_strand_id
1 'polypeptide(L)'
;MNKRTNEIENETIKKQKTNDDKDFVKDGLSTEDIKKTVKAIRFTIEYSKVKDNALIDKLKKEYEFFSTRYPMLFDMAVRFDNFDYDSFDYMIKMREKIINNNLSVKEASEKVGKEWFDKYKPNKK
;
A
#
# COMPACT_ATOMS: atom_id res chain seq x y z
N MET A 1 -49.77 -0.20 46.19
CA MET A 1 -49.50 0.87 45.21
C MET A 1 -48.19 1.53 45.56
N ASN A 2 -47.17 1.40 44.71
CA ASN A 2 -46.08 2.37 44.62
C ASN A 2 -45.44 2.25 43.24
N LYS A 3 -45.67 3.27 42.40
CA LYS A 3 -44.92 3.55 41.18
C LYS A 3 -43.62 4.23 41.59
N ARG A 4 -42.49 3.89 40.97
CA ARG A 4 -41.51 4.84 40.44
C ARG A 4 -40.43 4.11 39.63
N THR A 5 -40.40 4.50 38.36
CA THR A 5 -39.44 4.30 37.29
C THR A 5 -38.05 4.82 37.66
N ASN A 6 -37.01 4.14 37.18
CA ASN A 6 -35.65 4.62 36.87
C ASN A 6 -35.13 3.56 35.86
N GLU A 7 -35.27 3.72 34.55
CA GLU A 7 -34.50 4.58 33.65
C GLU A 7 -32.97 4.56 33.86
N ILE A 8 -32.32 4.04 32.81
CA ILE A 8 -30.93 4.26 32.39
C ILE A 8 -29.87 3.41 33.08
N GLU A 9 -29.44 2.37 32.38
CA GLU A 9 -28.03 2.29 31.96
C GLU A 9 -27.98 1.62 30.58
N ASN A 10 -27.94 2.49 29.56
CA ASN A 10 -27.53 2.14 28.22
C ASN A 10 -26.07 1.71 28.28
N GLU A 11 -25.81 0.46 28.59
CA GLU A 11 -24.57 -0.18 28.19
C GLU A 11 -24.62 -0.31 26.67
N THR A 12 -24.19 0.77 26.02
CA THR A 12 -23.66 0.72 24.68
C THR A 12 -22.52 -0.28 24.71
N ILE A 13 -22.86 -1.54 24.42
CA ILE A 13 -21.93 -2.52 23.90
C ILE A 13 -21.28 -1.80 22.73
N LYS A 14 -20.10 -1.21 22.97
CA LYS A 14 -19.18 -0.80 21.92
C LYS A 14 -18.93 -2.09 21.17
N LYS A 15 -19.71 -2.30 20.10
CA LYS A 15 -19.42 -3.29 19.08
C LYS A 15 -17.95 -3.07 18.78
N GLN A 16 -17.12 -4.00 19.26
CA GLN A 16 -15.77 -4.15 18.76
C GLN A 16 -15.90 -4.07 17.25
N LYS A 17 -15.08 -3.22 16.64
CA LYS A 17 -15.07 -2.95 15.21
C LYS A 17 -14.71 -4.26 14.51
N THR A 18 -15.71 -5.10 14.29
CA THR A 18 -15.56 -6.43 13.70
C THR A 18 -15.35 -6.21 12.22
N ASN A 19 -14.15 -6.54 11.75
CA ASN A 19 -13.78 -6.64 10.35
C ASN A 19 -14.08 -5.36 9.54
N ASP A 20 -13.27 -4.32 9.76
CA ASP A 20 -12.97 -3.39 8.67
C ASP A 20 -12.32 -4.23 7.57
N ASP A 21 -13.12 -4.73 6.63
CA ASP A 21 -12.63 -5.11 5.31
C ASP A 21 -11.70 -3.98 4.86
N LYS A 22 -10.43 -4.30 4.67
CA LYS A 22 -9.40 -3.32 4.34
C LYS A 22 -9.83 -2.63 3.05
N ASP A 23 -10.29 -1.39 3.21
CA ASP A 23 -11.00 -0.65 2.15
C ASP A 23 -10.14 -0.54 0.88
N PHE A 24 -8.82 -0.42 1.06
CA PHE A 24 -7.81 -0.38 -0.02
C PHE A 24 -7.57 -1.71 -0.77
N VAL A 25 -8.16 -2.82 -0.31
CA VAL A 25 -8.17 -4.11 -1.00
C VAL A 25 -9.47 -4.28 -1.78
N LYS A 26 -10.58 -3.70 -1.30
CA LYS A 26 -11.89 -3.80 -1.94
C LYS A 26 -11.96 -3.04 -3.27
N ASP A 27 -11.28 -1.90 -3.34
CA ASP A 27 -11.28 -1.00 -4.49
C ASP A 27 -9.95 -1.03 -5.28
N GLY A 28 -9.12 -2.04 -5.03
CA GLY A 28 -7.74 -2.11 -5.50
C GLY A 28 -7.32 -3.49 -5.97
N LEU A 29 -6.10 -3.58 -6.48
CA LEU A 29 -5.47 -4.84 -6.89
C LEU A 29 -5.05 -5.68 -5.68
N SER A 30 -5.01 -7.00 -5.89
CA SER A 30 -4.38 -7.94 -4.96
C SER A 30 -2.87 -7.66 -4.85
N THR A 31 -2.23 -8.20 -3.82
CA THR A 31 -0.78 -8.02 -3.67
C THR A 31 -0.04 -8.66 -4.83
N GLU A 32 -0.45 -9.86 -5.25
CA GLU A 32 0.17 -10.53 -6.39
C GLU A 32 -0.01 -9.74 -7.69
N ASP A 33 -1.17 -9.14 -7.92
CA ASP A 33 -1.44 -8.38 -9.15
C ASP A 33 -0.67 -7.06 -9.19
N ILE A 34 -0.50 -6.37 -8.05
CA ILE A 34 0.41 -5.23 -7.94
C ILE A 34 1.83 -5.67 -8.33
N LYS A 35 2.31 -6.79 -7.75
CA LYS A 35 3.67 -7.29 -8.02
C LYS A 35 3.87 -7.68 -9.48
N LYS A 36 2.90 -8.35 -10.10
CA LYS A 36 2.92 -8.71 -11.52
C LYS A 36 2.92 -7.47 -12.41
N THR A 37 2.06 -6.51 -12.12
CA THR A 37 1.94 -5.26 -12.90
C THR A 37 3.23 -4.46 -12.87
N VAL A 38 3.81 -4.24 -11.69
CA VAL A 38 5.10 -3.55 -11.55
C VAL A 38 6.19 -4.27 -12.34
N LYS A 39 6.29 -5.60 -12.23
CA LYS A 39 7.28 -6.39 -12.99
C LYS A 39 7.10 -6.28 -14.50
N ALA A 40 5.86 -6.29 -15.00
CA ALA A 40 5.58 -6.14 -16.43
C ALA A 40 5.97 -4.76 -16.95
N ILE A 41 5.64 -3.70 -16.20
CA ILE A 41 6.07 -2.33 -16.49
C ILE A 41 7.59 -2.25 -16.51
N ARG A 42 8.25 -2.75 -15.45
CA ARG A 42 9.72 -2.72 -15.34
C ARG A 42 10.41 -3.49 -16.45
N PHE A 43 9.92 -4.68 -16.80
CA PHE A 43 10.43 -5.44 -17.93
C PHE A 43 10.34 -4.63 -19.22
N THR A 44 9.21 -3.97 -19.46
CA THR A 44 9.05 -3.13 -20.66
C THR A 44 10.04 -1.95 -20.66
N ILE A 45 10.23 -1.28 -19.53
CA ILE A 45 11.16 -0.16 -19.39
C ILE A 45 12.63 -0.58 -19.55
N GLU A 46 13.02 -1.70 -18.95
CA GLU A 46 14.39 -2.19 -18.93
C GLU A 46 14.85 -2.70 -20.30
N TYR A 47 13.95 -3.36 -21.04
CA TYR A 47 14.25 -3.94 -22.35
C TYR A 47 13.86 -3.05 -23.54
N SER A 48 13.21 -1.90 -23.30
CA SER A 48 12.93 -0.95 -24.39
C SER A 48 14.20 -0.25 -24.84
N LYS A 49 14.40 -0.20 -26.16
CA LYS A 49 15.48 0.57 -26.80
C LYS A 49 15.24 2.08 -26.73
N VAL A 50 13.96 2.48 -26.64
CA VAL A 50 13.54 3.88 -26.62
C VAL A 50 12.97 4.18 -25.25
N LYS A 51 13.55 5.16 -24.56
CA LYS A 51 13.17 5.57 -23.21
C LYS A 51 12.70 7.03 -23.25
N ASP A 52 11.46 7.22 -23.69
CA ASP A 52 10.85 8.52 -23.87
C ASP A 52 9.46 8.60 -23.23
N ASN A 53 8.88 9.80 -23.25
CA ASN A 53 7.55 10.03 -22.69
C ASN A 53 6.46 9.27 -23.47
N ALA A 54 6.67 8.99 -24.76
CA ALA A 54 5.71 8.23 -25.56
C ALA A 54 5.55 6.79 -25.06
N LEU A 55 6.65 6.16 -24.62
CA LEU A 55 6.60 4.86 -23.95
C LEU A 55 5.82 4.94 -22.63
N ILE A 56 6.05 5.98 -21.83
CA ILE A 56 5.35 6.18 -20.55
C ILE A 56 3.85 6.39 -20.79
N ASP A 57 3.46 7.19 -21.78
CA ASP A 57 2.06 7.43 -22.14
C ASP A 57 1.38 6.15 -22.65
N LYS A 58 2.10 5.31 -23.40
CA LYS A 58 1.61 3.99 -23.81
C LYS A 58 1.35 3.11 -22.58
N LEU A 59 2.32 3.00 -21.68
CA LEU A 59 2.19 2.21 -20.45
C LEU A 59 1.07 2.75 -19.56
N LYS A 60 0.88 4.07 -19.49
CA LYS A 60 -0.20 4.69 -18.72
C LYS A 60 -1.57 4.30 -19.25
N LYS A 61 -1.73 4.22 -20.57
CA LYS A 61 -2.98 3.74 -21.21
C LYS A 61 -3.18 2.24 -21.02
N GLU A 62 -2.12 1.44 -21.17
CA GLU A 62 -2.19 -0.02 -21.01
C GLU A 62 -2.52 -0.43 -19.57
N TYR A 63 -1.99 0.32 -18.60
CA TYR A 63 -2.18 0.10 -17.16
C TYR A 63 -3.01 1.23 -16.53
N GLU A 64 -4.06 1.70 -17.20
CA GLU A 64 -4.85 2.87 -16.78
C GLU A 64 -5.37 2.76 -15.34
N PHE A 65 -5.99 1.62 -15.00
CA PHE A 65 -6.48 1.36 -13.65
C PHE A 65 -5.35 1.47 -12.61
N PHE A 66 -4.20 0.85 -12.90
CA PHE A 66 -3.05 0.84 -12.00
C PHE A 66 -2.45 2.24 -11.84
N SER A 67 -2.26 2.97 -12.94
CA SER A 67 -1.72 4.33 -12.92
C SER A 67 -2.66 5.32 -12.20
N THR A 68 -3.96 5.09 -12.26
CA THR A 68 -4.96 5.93 -11.58
C THR A 68 -5.06 5.60 -10.10
N ARG A 69 -5.08 4.31 -9.74
CA ARG A 69 -5.26 3.86 -8.34
C ARG A 69 -3.96 3.97 -7.52
N TYR A 70 -2.81 3.80 -8.17
CA TYR A 70 -1.49 3.78 -7.55
C TYR A 70 -0.50 4.75 -8.26
N PRO A 71 -0.81 6.05 -8.35
CA PRO A 71 -0.05 6.99 -9.17
C PRO A 71 1.43 7.05 -8.77
N MET A 72 1.73 7.11 -7.46
CA MET A 72 3.11 7.14 -6.95
C MET A 72 3.89 5.86 -7.29
N LEU A 73 3.23 4.70 -7.28
CA LEU A 73 3.88 3.43 -7.59
C LEU A 73 4.09 3.29 -9.10
N PHE A 74 3.13 3.74 -9.90
CA PHE A 74 3.28 3.80 -11.35
C PHE A 74 4.43 4.73 -11.74
N ASP A 75 4.46 5.95 -11.20
CA ASP A 75 5.54 6.92 -11.41
C ASP A 75 6.90 6.31 -11.06
N MET A 76 7.00 5.59 -9.93
CA MET A 76 8.22 4.90 -9.55
C MET A 76 8.59 3.79 -10.55
N ALA A 77 7.61 3.00 -11.01
CA ALA A 77 7.85 1.89 -11.93
C ALA A 77 8.29 2.35 -13.33
N VAL A 78 7.80 3.48 -13.82
CA VAL A 78 8.11 3.97 -15.18
C VAL A 78 9.39 4.80 -15.25
N ARG A 79 9.99 5.19 -14.12
CA ARG A 79 11.27 5.92 -14.15
C ARG A 79 12.36 5.10 -14.84
N PHE A 80 13.17 5.76 -15.65
CA PHE A 80 14.25 5.14 -16.40
C PHE A 80 15.51 4.88 -15.58
N ASP A 81 15.54 5.34 -14.33
CA ASP A 81 16.61 5.11 -13.37
C ASP A 81 16.52 3.71 -12.72
N ASN A 82 17.43 3.45 -11.79
CA ASN A 82 17.49 2.19 -11.07
C ASN A 82 16.28 2.07 -10.14
N PHE A 83 15.45 1.06 -10.40
CA PHE A 83 14.33 0.70 -9.54
C PHE A 83 14.83 -0.13 -8.35
N ASP A 84 14.57 0.33 -7.14
CA ASP A 84 14.93 -0.38 -5.91
C ASP A 84 13.93 -1.51 -5.63
N TYR A 85 14.23 -2.68 -6.20
CA TYR A 85 13.43 -3.90 -6.03
C TYR A 85 13.38 -4.37 -4.57
N ASP A 86 14.45 -4.16 -3.79
CA ASP A 86 14.51 -4.60 -2.40
C ASP A 86 13.52 -3.79 -1.54
N SER A 87 13.55 -2.46 -1.71
CA SER A 87 12.59 -1.56 -1.07
C SER A 87 11.16 -1.86 -1.51
N PHE A 88 10.94 -2.11 -2.81
CA PHE A 88 9.61 -2.48 -3.32
C PHE A 88 9.10 -3.78 -2.68
N ASP A 89 9.88 -4.87 -2.73
CA ASP A 89 9.48 -6.15 -2.16
C ASP A 89 9.27 -6.09 -0.64
N TYR A 90 10.03 -5.25 0.06
CA TYR A 90 9.80 -4.98 1.48
C TYR A 90 8.42 -4.33 1.73
N MET A 91 8.08 -3.28 0.98
CA MET A 91 6.78 -2.58 1.12
C MET A 91 5.61 -3.51 0.79
N ILE A 92 5.77 -4.35 -0.24
CA ILE A 92 4.79 -5.36 -0.60
C ILE A 92 4.57 -6.38 0.54
N LYS A 93 5.64 -6.86 1.18
CA LYS A 93 5.52 -7.74 2.37
C LYS A 93 4.83 -7.05 3.54
N MET A 94 5.04 -5.76 3.75
CA MET A 94 4.33 -5.01 4.79
C MET A 94 2.83 -4.92 4.48
N ARG A 95 2.46 -4.70 3.21
CA ARG A 95 1.06 -4.75 2.78
C ARG A 95 0.42 -6.11 3.09
N GLU A 96 1.10 -7.22 2.80
CA GLU A 96 0.59 -8.56 3.10
C GLU A 96 0.36 -8.77 4.61
N LYS A 97 1.30 -8.31 5.44
CA LYS A 97 1.15 -8.37 6.91
C LYS A 97 -0.05 -7.56 7.39
N ILE A 98 -0.29 -6.39 6.79
CA ILE A 98 -1.49 -5.62 7.06
C ILE A 98 -2.71 -6.43 6.64
N ILE A 99 -2.76 -6.97 5.42
CA ILE A 99 -3.89 -7.77 4.88
C ILE A 99 -4.20 -9.01 5.71
N ASN A 100 -3.18 -9.63 6.32
CA ASN A 100 -3.36 -10.81 7.16
C ASN A 100 -3.68 -10.47 8.64
N ASN A 101 -3.86 -9.19 8.99
CA ASN A 101 -4.06 -8.70 10.36
C ASN A 101 -2.86 -9.00 11.31
N ASN A 102 -1.69 -9.26 10.74
CA ASN A 102 -0.46 -9.49 11.50
C ASN A 102 0.17 -8.18 11.99
N LEU A 103 -0.13 -7.06 11.32
CA LEU A 103 0.26 -5.70 11.69
C LEU A 103 -0.90 -4.75 11.39
N SER A 104 -1.11 -3.75 12.24
CA SER A 104 -1.96 -2.62 11.88
C SER A 104 -1.25 -1.70 10.87
N VAL A 105 -2.02 -0.89 10.14
CA VAL A 105 -1.48 0.12 9.22
C VAL A 105 -0.53 1.08 9.95
N LYS A 106 -0.88 1.45 11.19
CA LYS A 106 -0.07 2.35 12.02
C LYS A 106 1.29 1.72 12.38
N GLU A 107 1.28 0.50 12.90
CA GLU A 107 2.52 -0.21 13.28
C GLU A 107 3.42 -0.47 12.06
N ALA A 108 2.82 -0.83 10.92
CA ALA A 108 3.57 -0.99 9.67
C ALA A 108 4.24 0.32 9.25
N SER A 109 3.51 1.45 9.33
CA SER A 109 4.01 2.77 8.97
C SER A 109 5.15 3.23 9.89
N GLU A 110 4.99 3.05 11.21
CA GLU A 110 6.03 3.36 12.20
C GLU A 110 7.28 2.52 11.99
N LYS A 111 7.12 1.22 11.71
CA LYS A 111 8.22 0.31 11.45
C LYS A 111 8.99 0.68 10.20
N VAL A 112 8.29 0.90 9.08
CA VAL A 112 8.89 1.33 7.82
C VAL A 112 9.63 2.65 8.03
N GLY A 113 9.00 3.63 8.67
CA GLY A 113 9.60 4.94 8.92
C GLY A 113 10.87 4.86 9.75
N LYS A 114 10.88 4.04 10.81
CA LYS A 114 12.07 3.82 11.64
C LYS A 114 13.20 3.14 10.86
N GLU A 115 12.91 2.06 10.15
CA GLU A 115 13.93 1.33 9.38
C GLU A 115 14.56 2.21 8.28
N TRP A 116 13.76 3.06 7.62
CA TRP A 116 14.26 4.01 6.65
C TRP A 116 15.08 5.14 7.30
N PHE A 117 14.62 5.67 8.43
CA PHE A 117 15.39 6.66 9.18
C PHE A 117 16.75 6.10 9.60
N ASP A 118 16.79 4.88 10.15
CA ASP A 118 18.02 4.21 10.57
C ASP A 118 18.94 3.90 9.37
N LYS A 119 18.38 3.58 8.20
CA LYS A 119 19.14 3.33 6.96
C LYS A 119 19.82 4.59 6.41
N TYR A 120 19.13 5.73 6.43
CA TYR A 120 19.60 6.96 5.78
C TYR A 120 20.18 8.00 6.73
N LYS A 121 19.98 7.85 8.04
CA LYS A 121 20.70 8.64 9.04
C LYS A 121 21.96 7.87 9.43
N PRO A 122 23.14 8.24 8.90
CA PRO A 122 24.38 7.66 9.41
C PRO A 122 24.44 7.98 10.90
N ASN A 123 24.56 6.94 11.73
CA ASN A 123 24.94 7.12 13.12
C ASN A 123 26.27 7.86 13.12
N LYS A 124 26.25 9.17 13.38
CA LYS A 124 27.44 9.89 13.81
C LYS A 124 27.82 9.30 15.16
N LYS A 125 28.69 8.30 15.14
CA LYS A 125 29.52 7.94 16.30
C LYS A 125 30.54 9.04 16.52
#